data_AF-A0A444V3M7-F1
#
_entry.id   AF-A0A444V3M7-F1
#
_cell.length_a   1.000
_cell.length_b   1.000
_cell.length_c   1.000
_cell.angle_alpha   90.00
_cell.angle_beta   90.00
_cell.angle_gamma   90.00
#
_symmetry.space_group_name_H-M   'P 1'
#
loop_
_entity.id
_entity.type
_entity.pdbx_description
1 polymer ?
#
loop_
_entity_poly.entity_id
_entity_poly.type
_entity_poly.pdbx_seq_one_letter_code
_entity_poly.pdbx_strand_id
1 'polypeptide(L)'
;MLSFVDDILSGTKSPCVMLGGIPDQLTSSIRVIIRCLEPDTTYMFRLWGVDNTGRRSRPSEVTIKTPCPAVDDVKAQEIADKIYNLFNGYTSGKEQQTAYNTLMDLGSPSLHRVLYHYNQRYESFGEFTWRCEDELGPR
;
A
#
# COMPACT_ATOMS: atom_id res chain seq x y z
N MET A 1 -16.14 -13.91 -7.53
CA MET A 1 -16.51 -13.96 -8.96
C MET A 1 -17.47 -12.81 -9.22
N LEU A 2 -17.21 -11.99 -10.25
CA LEU A 2 -18.02 -10.82 -10.60
C LEU A 2 -18.65 -11.02 -11.98
N SER A 3 -19.97 -10.82 -12.08
CA SER A 3 -20.72 -10.78 -13.34
C SER A 3 -20.71 -9.37 -13.90
N PHE A 4 -20.31 -9.20 -15.16
CA PHE A 4 -20.31 -7.87 -15.78
C PHE A 4 -21.73 -7.27 -15.85
N VAL A 5 -22.73 -8.10 -16.18
CA VAL A 5 -24.13 -7.67 -16.30
C VAL A 5 -24.75 -7.48 -14.92
N ASP A 6 -24.65 -8.50 -14.06
CA ASP A 6 -25.42 -8.50 -12.82
C ASP A 6 -24.77 -7.71 -11.70
N ASP A 7 -23.44 -7.51 -11.73
CA ASP A 7 -22.73 -6.89 -10.61
C ASP A 7 -22.18 -5.50 -10.95
N ILE A 8 -21.71 -5.32 -12.19
CA ILE A 8 -21.02 -4.08 -12.62
C ILE A 8 -21.99 -3.13 -13.33
N LEU A 9 -22.77 -3.62 -14.31
CA LEU A 9 -23.76 -2.80 -15.02
C LEU A 9 -24.95 -2.42 -14.14
N SER A 10 -25.43 -3.35 -13.30
CA SER A 10 -26.53 -3.08 -12.38
C SER A 10 -26.14 -2.20 -11.18
N GLY A 11 -24.83 -2.05 -10.91
CA GLY A 11 -24.30 -1.30 -9.78
C GLY A 11 -24.53 -1.92 -8.40
N THR A 12 -24.92 -3.20 -8.31
CA THR A 12 -25.44 -3.79 -7.07
C THR A 12 -24.38 -4.33 -6.10
N LYS A 13 -23.10 -4.49 -6.49
CA LYS A 13 -22.14 -5.23 -5.66
C LYS A 13 -20.96 -4.48 -5.06
N SER A 14 -20.44 -3.38 -5.63
CA SER A 14 -19.26 -2.74 -5.01
C SER A 14 -18.95 -1.33 -5.55
N PRO A 15 -18.67 -0.34 -4.68
CA PRO A 15 -18.15 0.96 -5.11
C PRO A 15 -16.72 0.88 -5.67
N CYS A 16 -16.04 -0.25 -5.49
CA CYS A 16 -14.65 -0.45 -5.89
C CYS A 16 -14.48 -0.87 -7.34
N VAL A 17 -15.55 -1.35 -8.00
CA VAL A 17 -15.52 -1.85 -9.37
C VAL A 17 -16.56 -1.09 -10.18
N MET A 18 -16.13 -0.48 -11.28
CA MET A 18 -16.97 0.43 -12.05
C MET A 18 -16.64 0.38 -13.54
N LEU A 19 -17.59 0.77 -14.38
CA LEU A 19 -17.38 0.86 -15.82
C LEU A 19 -16.33 1.92 -16.15
N GLY A 20 -15.41 1.56 -17.03
CA GLY A 20 -14.36 2.46 -17.53
C GLY A 20 -14.77 3.30 -18.74
N GLY A 21 -16.03 3.18 -19.20
CA GLY A 21 -16.58 3.93 -20.32
C GLY A 21 -17.98 3.44 -20.69
N ILE A 22 -18.68 4.24 -21.51
CA ILE A 22 -19.96 3.84 -22.09
C ILE A 22 -19.66 2.83 -23.21
N PRO A 23 -20.30 1.64 -23.20
CA PRO A 23 -20.18 0.71 -24.31
C PRO A 23 -20.77 1.35 -25.58
N ASP A 24 -19.94 1.69 -26.55
CA ASP A 24 -20.39 2.15 -27.87
C ASP A 24 -20.78 0.93 -28.71
N GLN A 25 -21.93 0.99 -29.40
CA GLN A 25 -22.45 -0.09 -30.23
C GLN A 25 -21.52 -0.44 -31.41
N LEU A 26 -20.63 0.48 -31.78
CA LEU A 26 -19.65 0.31 -32.87
C LEU A 26 -18.32 -0.30 -32.43
N THR A 27 -17.96 -0.22 -31.13
CA THR A 27 -16.72 -0.81 -30.59
C THR A 27 -17.05 -1.78 -29.47
N SER A 28 -16.81 -3.07 -29.70
CA SER A 28 -16.99 -4.17 -28.76
C SER A 28 -15.97 -4.19 -27.61
N SER A 29 -15.51 -3.02 -27.15
CA SER A 29 -14.53 -2.90 -26.06
C SER A 29 -15.23 -2.69 -24.72
N ILE A 30 -15.07 -3.66 -23.81
CA ILE A 30 -15.52 -3.55 -22.43
C ILE A 30 -14.35 -3.07 -21.57
N ARG A 31 -14.57 -2.04 -20.76
CA ARG A 31 -13.57 -1.49 -19.83
C ARG A 31 -14.10 -1.49 -18.42
N VAL A 32 -13.28 -1.96 -17.48
CA VAL A 32 -13.61 -2.01 -16.05
C VAL A 32 -12.46 -1.36 -15.28
N ILE A 33 -12.80 -0.54 -14.29
CA ILE A 33 -11.87 0.12 -13.38
C ILE A 33 -12.06 -0.51 -11.99
N ILE A 34 -10.95 -0.86 -11.35
CA ILE A 34 -10.91 -1.40 -9.99
C ILE A 34 -10.06 -0.45 -9.13
N ARG A 35 -10.66 0.16 -8.10
CA ARG A 35 -10.01 1.24 -7.31
C ARG A 35 -9.47 0.79 -5.94
N CYS A 36 -10.10 -0.17 -5.29
CA CYS A 36 -9.78 -0.57 -3.91
C CYS A 36 -8.80 -1.74 -3.84
N LEU A 37 -7.81 -1.78 -4.74
CA LEU A 37 -6.75 -2.77 -4.65
C LEU A 37 -5.78 -2.36 -3.55
N GLU A 38 -5.25 -3.35 -2.83
CA GLU A 38 -4.18 -3.11 -1.88
C GLU A 38 -2.90 -2.72 -2.64
N PRO A 39 -2.15 -1.73 -2.15
CA PRO A 39 -0.88 -1.31 -2.75
C PRO A 39 0.21 -2.36 -2.49
N ASP A 40 1.24 -2.40 -3.35
CA ASP A 40 2.33 -3.38 -3.35
C ASP A 40 1.87 -4.87 -3.40
N THR A 41 0.65 -5.12 -3.87
CA THR A 41 0.04 -6.46 -3.95
C THR A 41 -0.03 -6.92 -5.40
N THR A 42 0.31 -8.19 -5.63
CA THR A 42 0.19 -8.81 -6.95
C THR A 42 -1.19 -9.44 -7.12
N TYR A 43 -1.94 -8.98 -8.11
CA TYR A 43 -3.27 -9.48 -8.44
C TYR A 43 -3.26 -10.22 -9.77
N MET A 44 -4.03 -11.30 -9.85
CA MET A 44 -4.30 -12.04 -11.08
C MET A 44 -5.78 -11.88 -11.45
N PHE A 45 -6.04 -11.27 -12.60
CA PHE A 45 -7.38 -11.09 -13.15
C PHE A 45 -7.63 -12.15 -14.22
N ARG A 46 -8.74 -12.88 -14.07
CA ARG A 46 -9.19 -13.89 -15.04
C ARG A 46 -10.54 -13.50 -15.63
N LEU A 47 -10.64 -13.51 -16.95
CA LEU A 47 -11.84 -13.16 -17.71
C LEU A 47 -12.24 -14.30 -18.63
N TRP A 48 -13.53 -14.58 -18.74
CA TRP A 48 -14.11 -15.44 -19.76
C TRP A 48 -15.47 -14.89 -20.21
N GLY A 49 -15.81 -15.11 -21.47
CA GLY A 49 -17.14 -14.84 -21.99
C GLY A 49 -18.10 -15.98 -21.66
N VAL A 50 -19.38 -15.67 -21.55
CA VAL A 50 -20.47 -16.64 -21.42
C VAL A 50 -21.47 -16.37 -22.55
N ASP A 51 -21.76 -17.36 -23.38
CA ASP A 51 -22.75 -17.23 -24.45
C ASP A 51 -24.20 -17.41 -23.93
N ASN A 52 -25.19 -17.20 -24.80
CA ASN A 52 -26.61 -17.32 -24.43
C ASN A 52 -27.03 -18.75 -24.02
N THR A 53 -26.19 -19.75 -24.28
CA THR A 53 -26.41 -21.14 -23.85
C THR A 53 -25.70 -21.48 -22.54
N GLY A 54 -25.01 -20.50 -21.93
CA GLY A 54 -24.23 -20.67 -20.71
C GLY A 54 -22.83 -21.25 -20.90
N ARG A 55 -22.37 -21.45 -22.14
CA ARG A 55 -21.02 -21.98 -22.42
C ARG A 55 -19.97 -20.91 -22.19
N ARG A 56 -18.85 -21.32 -21.61
CA ARG A 56 -17.72 -20.43 -21.31
C ARG A 56 -16.69 -20.45 -22.44
N SER A 57 -16.14 -19.29 -22.76
CA SER A 57 -14.95 -19.21 -23.61
C SER A 57 -13.72 -19.77 -22.89
N ARG A 58 -12.61 -19.91 -23.61
CA ARG A 58 -11.30 -20.05 -22.96
C ARG A 58 -11.02 -18.82 -22.09
N PRO A 59 -10.44 -19.00 -20.88
CA PRO A 59 -10.12 -17.87 -20.02
C PRO A 59 -8.92 -17.09 -20.55
N SER A 60 -8.95 -15.78 -20.33
CA SER A 60 -7.82 -14.86 -20.50
C SER A 60 -7.37 -14.39 -19.12
N GLU A 61 -6.07 -14.27 -18.92
CA GLU A 61 -5.47 -13.95 -17.61
C GLU A 61 -4.46 -12.80 -17.74
N VAL A 62 -4.46 -11.92 -16.75
CA VAL A 62 -3.53 -10.79 -16.64
C VAL A 62 -3.08 -10.67 -15.18
N THR A 63 -1.76 -10.62 -14.97
CA THR A 63 -1.16 -10.43 -13.65
C THR A 63 -0.54 -9.05 -13.56
N ILE A 64 -0.91 -8.29 -12.54
CA ILE A 64 -0.44 -6.91 -12.32
C ILE A 64 0.01 -6.78 -10.88
N LYS A 65 1.16 -6.11 -10.67
CA LYS A 65 1.59 -5.65 -9.36
C LYS A 65 1.13 -4.20 -9.17
N THR A 66 0.42 -3.92 -8.08
CA THR A 66 0.02 -2.55 -7.77
C THR A 66 1.22 -1.71 -7.29
N PRO A 67 1.22 -0.39 -7.52
CA PRO A 67 2.29 0.48 -7.04
C PRO A 67 2.43 0.46 -5.52
N CYS A 68 3.60 0.86 -5.03
CA CYS A 68 3.82 1.09 -3.60
C CYS A 68 2.81 2.12 -3.06
N PRO A 69 2.40 2.01 -1.79
CA PRO A 69 1.54 3.02 -1.18
C PRO A 69 2.22 4.38 -1.16
N ALA A 70 1.42 5.44 -1.31
CA ALA A 70 1.93 6.79 -1.18
C ALA A 70 2.42 7.03 0.25
N VAL A 71 3.62 7.59 0.38
CA VAL A 71 4.23 7.96 1.65
C VAL A 71 4.41 9.47 1.66
N ASP A 72 4.00 10.11 2.76
CA ASP A 72 4.29 11.52 3.01
C ASP A 72 5.77 11.67 3.39
N ASP A 73 6.58 12.14 2.43
CA ASP A 73 8.02 12.23 2.57
C ASP A 73 8.45 13.26 3.62
N VAL A 74 7.72 14.38 3.70
CA VAL A 74 8.00 15.46 4.65
C VAL A 74 7.75 14.96 6.06
N LYS A 75 6.60 14.31 6.28
CA LYS A 75 6.28 13.70 7.58
C LYS A 75 7.27 12.60 7.97
N ALA A 76 7.73 11.78 7.03
CA ALA A 76 8.72 10.75 7.30
C ALA A 76 10.06 11.36 7.76
N GLN A 77 10.49 12.45 7.12
CA GLN A 77 11.65 13.21 7.55
C GLN A 77 11.48 13.82 8.95
N GLU A 78 10.35 14.46 9.23
CA GLU A 78 10.08 15.04 10.56
C GLU A 78 10.13 13.98 11.67
N ILE A 79 9.62 12.78 11.39
CA ILE A 79 9.68 11.66 12.34
C ILE A 79 11.12 11.19 12.51
N ALA A 80 11.93 11.11 11.45
CA ALA A 80 13.34 10.74 11.57
C ALA A 80 14.10 11.72 12.49
N ASP A 81 13.91 13.03 12.29
CA ASP A 81 14.53 14.07 13.12
C ASP A 81 14.02 14.01 14.57
N LYS A 82 12.72 13.74 14.77
CA LYS A 82 12.13 13.52 16.10
C LYS A 82 12.76 12.32 16.82
N ILE A 83 12.91 11.19 16.13
CA ILE A 83 13.50 9.97 16.72
C ILE A 83 14.96 10.20 17.10
N TYR A 84 15.73 10.87 16.23
CA TYR A 84 17.11 11.24 16.55
C TYR A 84 17.20 12.08 17.82
N ASN A 85 16.34 13.08 17.97
CA ASN A 85 16.30 13.92 19.17
C ASN A 85 15.90 13.15 20.43
N LEU A 86 14.94 12.21 20.32
CA LEU A 86 14.54 11.35 21.44
C LEU A 86 15.68 10.43 21.88
N PHE A 87 16.46 9.88 20.93
CA PHE A 87 17.62 9.06 21.23
C PHE A 87 18.78 9.86 21.84
N ASN A 88 18.96 11.12 21.44
CA ASN A 88 19.98 12.00 22.03
C ASN A 88 19.59 12.61 23.39
N GLY A 89 18.34 12.49 23.82
CA GLY A 89 17.85 13.05 25.09
C GLY A 89 18.43 12.40 26.36
N TYR A 90 19.28 11.38 26.25
CA TYR A 90 19.75 10.52 27.36
C TYR A 90 18.59 9.85 28.12
N THR A 91 17.65 9.33 27.33
CA THR A 91 16.72 8.21 27.60
C THR A 91 16.02 8.20 28.95
N SER A 92 15.07 9.12 29.14
CA SER A 92 13.96 8.84 30.05
C SER A 92 13.11 7.69 29.49
N GLY A 93 12.60 6.79 30.35
CA GLY A 93 11.71 5.71 29.90
C GLY A 93 10.45 6.21 29.16
N LYS A 94 10.06 7.47 29.39
CA LYS A 94 8.99 8.14 28.65
C LYS A 94 9.38 8.43 27.18
N GLU A 95 10.62 8.84 26.93
CA GLU A 95 11.11 9.10 25.57
C GLU A 95 11.27 7.80 24.78
N GLN A 96 11.79 6.74 25.42
CA GLN A 96 11.85 5.40 24.84
C GLN A 96 10.46 4.92 24.42
N GLN A 97 9.48 5.00 25.33
CA GLN A 97 8.11 4.60 25.02
C GLN A 97 7.50 5.46 23.91
N THR A 98 7.79 6.76 23.89
CA THR A 98 7.30 7.68 22.86
C THR A 98 7.90 7.36 21.49
N ALA A 99 9.20 7.07 21.43
CA ALA A 99 9.88 6.66 20.21
C ALA A 99 9.30 5.33 19.70
N TYR A 100 9.20 4.33 20.59
CA TYR A 100 8.63 3.03 20.25
C TYR A 100 7.21 3.14 19.69
N ASN A 101 6.31 3.85 20.39
CA ASN A 101 4.94 4.03 19.92
C ASN A 101 4.90 4.76 18.58
N THR A 102 5.70 5.83 18.42
CA THR A 102 5.76 6.58 17.16
C THR A 102 6.17 5.67 15.99
N LEU A 103 7.12 4.75 16.20
CA LEU A 103 7.58 3.82 15.15
C LEU A 103 6.58 2.69 14.88
N MET A 104 5.93 2.15 15.91
CA MET A 104 4.94 1.06 15.77
C MET A 104 3.63 1.53 15.14
N ASP A 105 3.26 2.80 15.31
CA ASP A 105 2.08 3.39 14.68
C ASP A 105 2.27 3.61 13.16
N LEU A 106 3.51 3.46 12.64
CA LEU A 106 3.80 3.58 11.22
C LEU A 106 3.55 2.28 10.47
N GLY A 107 2.92 2.39 9.29
CA GLY A 107 2.96 1.31 8.31
C GLY A 107 4.39 1.09 7.79
N SER A 108 4.68 -0.15 7.37
CA SER A 108 5.99 -0.56 6.84
C SER A 108 6.59 0.41 5.79
N PRO A 109 5.83 0.95 4.81
CA PRO A 109 6.36 1.90 3.83
C PRO A 109 6.85 3.21 4.47
N SER A 110 6.08 3.76 5.40
CA SER A 110 6.43 4.98 6.12
C SER A 110 7.63 4.75 7.04
N LEU A 111 7.67 3.61 7.74
CA LEU A 111 8.80 3.23 8.58
C LEU A 111 10.09 3.09 7.76
N HIS A 112 10.02 2.44 6.59
CA HIS A 112 11.15 2.34 5.68
C HIS A 112 11.63 3.72 5.22
N ARG A 113 10.71 4.66 5.00
CA ARG A 113 11.06 6.03 4.61
C ARG A 113 11.68 6.84 5.75
N VAL A 114 11.22 6.63 6.99
CA VAL A 114 11.84 7.20 8.21
C VAL A 114 13.27 6.69 8.35
N LEU A 115 13.49 5.38 8.23
CA LEU A 115 14.83 4.76 8.26
C LEU A 115 15.74 5.40 7.21
N TYR A 116 15.27 5.54 5.97
CA TYR A 116 16.02 6.18 4.89
C TYR A 116 16.49 7.59 5.28
N HIS A 117 15.57 8.45 5.75
CA HIS A 117 15.90 9.83 6.13
C HIS A 117 16.82 9.89 7.34
N TYR A 118 16.61 9.00 8.33
CA TYR A 118 17.46 8.92 9.51
C TYR A 118 18.90 8.60 9.11
N ASN A 119 19.11 7.52 8.35
CA ASN A 119 20.44 7.10 7.94
C ASN A 119 21.10 8.14 7.04
N GLN A 120 20.35 8.76 6.13
CA GLN A 120 20.90 9.82 5.27
C GLN A 120 21.51 11.00 6.07
N ARG A 121 20.99 11.29 7.28
CA ARG A 121 21.42 12.44 8.09
C ARG A 121 22.29 12.09 9.29
N TYR A 122 22.04 10.94 9.92
CA TYR A 122 22.52 10.62 11.25
C TYR A 122 23.33 9.33 11.32
N GLU A 123 23.53 8.62 10.21
CA GLU A 123 24.31 7.37 10.18
C GLU A 123 25.71 7.53 10.76
N SER A 124 26.33 8.71 10.66
CA SER A 124 27.63 9.00 11.30
C SER A 124 27.63 8.88 12.82
N PHE A 125 26.45 8.96 13.45
CA PHE A 125 26.24 8.82 14.89
C PHE A 125 25.63 7.45 15.27
N GLY A 126 25.48 6.56 14.30
CA GLY A 126 24.86 5.25 14.44
C GLY A 126 23.73 5.05 13.43
N GLU A 127 23.75 3.90 12.76
CA GLU A 127 22.67 3.50 11.85
C GLU A 127 21.36 3.30 12.64
N PHE A 128 20.23 3.61 12.00
CA PHE A 128 18.90 3.61 12.62
C PHE A 128 18.57 2.32 13.37
N THR A 129 18.79 1.16 12.75
CA THR A 129 18.50 -0.14 13.37
C THR A 129 19.35 -0.36 14.60
N TRP A 130 20.65 -0.07 14.50
CA TRP A 130 21.58 -0.18 15.64
C TRP A 130 21.19 0.77 16.78
N ARG A 131 20.84 2.03 16.49
CA ARG A 131 20.38 3.00 17.49
C ARG A 131 19.06 2.59 18.12
N CYS A 132 18.14 1.98 17.36
CA CYS A 132 16.93 1.42 17.93
C CYS A 132 17.22 0.29 18.91
N GLU A 133 18.14 -0.62 18.60
CA GLU A 133 18.54 -1.70 19.52
C GLU A 133 19.21 -1.17 20.79
N ASP A 134 20.07 -0.16 20.66
CA ASP A 134 20.78 0.47 21.79
C ASP A 134 19.80 1.20 22.73
N GLU A 135 18.87 1.98 22.18
CA GLU A 135 18.00 2.87 22.99
C GLU A 135 16.68 2.23 23.41
N LEU A 136 16.17 1.23 22.68
CA LEU A 136 14.91 0.55 22.96
C LEU A 136 15.09 -0.89 23.44
N GLY A 137 16.30 -1.44 23.32
CA GLY A 137 16.64 -2.79 23.71
C GLY A 137 16.26 -3.86 22.68
N PRO A 138 16.88 -5.06 22.77
CA PRO A 138 16.44 -6.21 22.01
C PRO A 138 15.06 -6.67 22.48
N ARG A 139 14.28 -7.24 21.55
CA ARG A 139 12.97 -7.85 21.85
C ARG A 139 13.07 -9.07 22.74
#